data_AF-A0A9D6J741-F1
#
_entry.id   AF-A0A9D6J741-F1
#
_cell.length_a   1.000
_cell.length_b   1.000
_cell.length_c   1.000
_cell.angle_alpha   90.00
_cell.angle_beta   90.00
_cell.angle_gamma   90.00
#
_symmetry.space_group_name_H-M   'P 1'
#
loop_
_entity.id
_entity.type
_entity.pdbx_description
1 polymer ?
#
loop_
_entity_poly.entity_id
_entity_poly.type
_entity_poly.pdbx_seq_one_letter_code
_entity_poly.pdbx_strand_id
1 'polypeptide(L)'
;PFRASSILWNAQRNKIPCTVHVAIGTDFIHLHPKINGETLGATTFQDFLTFCEEVENLENGVYWNLGSAVIMPEIFLKAVSRSHNLGKSLLGMTTLDMDMIAHYRPITNVVNRPSLGVGKGFHITGHHEIMVPLLASAFLESLNK
;
A
#
# COMPACT_ATOMS: atom_id res chain seq x y z
N PRO A 1 -22.26 7.15 13.07
CA PRO A 1 -21.72 6.59 14.35
C PRO A 1 -20.23 6.22 14.16
N PHE A 2 -19.39 6.32 15.21
CA PHE A 2 -17.96 5.94 15.23
C PHE A 2 -17.00 6.62 14.23
N ARG A 3 -17.32 7.83 13.75
CA ARG A 3 -16.44 8.58 12.83
C ARG A 3 -15.01 8.73 13.36
N ALA A 4 -14.85 8.91 14.68
CA ALA A 4 -13.55 9.04 15.33
C ALA A 4 -12.65 7.79 15.15
N SER A 5 -13.24 6.60 14.99
CA SER A 5 -12.51 5.33 14.82
C SER A 5 -12.37 4.91 13.36
N SER A 6 -12.95 5.65 12.41
CA SER A 6 -12.90 5.29 10.99
C SER A 6 -11.60 5.77 10.34
N ILE A 7 -10.87 4.85 9.70
CA ILE A 7 -9.64 5.17 8.95
C ILE A 7 -9.94 6.17 7.82
N LEU A 8 -10.98 5.91 7.02
CA LEU A 8 -11.37 6.77 5.90
C LEU A 8 -11.73 8.19 6.35
N TRP A 9 -12.52 8.31 7.43
CA TRP A 9 -12.90 9.63 7.95
C TRP A 9 -11.69 10.41 8.46
N ASN A 10 -10.78 9.75 9.19
CA ASN A 10 -9.58 10.40 9.70
C ASN A 10 -8.58 10.74 8.58
N ALA A 11 -8.46 9.91 7.54
CA ALA A 11 -7.65 10.21 6.36
C ALA A 11 -8.15 11.49 5.67
N GLN A 12 -9.45 11.55 5.38
CA GLN A 12 -10.11 12.74 4.82
C GLN A 12 -9.89 13.98 5.69
N ARG A 13 -10.12 13.86 7.01
CA ARG A 13 -9.98 14.98 7.96
C ARG A 13 -8.54 15.52 8.02
N ASN A 14 -7.55 14.63 7.93
CA ASN A 14 -6.13 14.99 7.98
C ASN A 14 -5.53 15.26 6.59
N LYS A 15 -6.34 15.23 5.52
CA LYS A 15 -5.88 15.39 4.12
C LYS A 15 -4.80 14.39 3.73
N ILE A 16 -4.90 13.16 4.25
CA ILE A 16 -4.04 12.04 3.86
C ILE A 16 -4.75 11.30 2.73
N PRO A 17 -4.13 11.13 1.55
CA PRO A 17 -4.71 10.35 0.47
C PRO A 17 -5.08 8.94 0.92
N CYS A 18 -6.27 8.49 0.53
CA CYS A 18 -6.73 7.14 0.80
C CYS A 18 -7.42 6.61 -0.45
N THR A 19 -6.91 5.50 -0.96
CA THR A 19 -7.31 4.90 -2.22
C THR A 19 -7.92 3.51 -1.98
N VAL A 20 -8.87 3.13 -2.83
CA VAL A 20 -9.50 1.82 -2.83
C VAL A 20 -9.28 1.16 -4.18
N HIS A 21 -8.55 0.05 -4.18
CA HIS A 21 -8.21 -0.66 -5.40
C HIS A 21 -9.10 -1.89 -5.57
N VAL A 22 -10.12 -1.74 -6.39
CA VAL A 22 -11.12 -2.77 -6.64
C VAL A 22 -10.57 -3.84 -7.59
N ALA A 23 -10.72 -5.10 -7.22
CA ALA A 23 -10.47 -6.22 -8.11
C ALA A 23 -11.81 -6.85 -8.53
N ILE A 24 -12.14 -6.74 -9.81
CA ILE A 24 -13.43 -7.25 -10.31
C ILE A 24 -13.54 -8.75 -10.03
N GLY A 25 -14.61 -9.15 -9.36
CA GLY A 25 -14.86 -10.53 -8.94
C GLY A 25 -14.35 -10.89 -7.55
N THR A 26 -13.60 -10.02 -6.86
CA THR A 26 -13.19 -10.26 -5.45
C THR A 26 -14.22 -9.75 -4.47
N ASP A 27 -14.86 -8.62 -4.79
CA ASP A 27 -15.75 -7.94 -3.86
C ASP A 27 -17.22 -8.31 -4.09
N PHE A 28 -17.97 -8.48 -3.00
CA PHE A 28 -19.39 -8.84 -3.08
C PHE A 28 -20.25 -7.78 -3.76
N ILE A 29 -19.82 -6.50 -3.72
CA ILE A 29 -20.56 -5.38 -4.31
C ILE A 29 -20.77 -5.56 -5.82
N HIS A 30 -19.91 -6.35 -6.50
CA HIS A 30 -20.04 -6.67 -7.91
C HIS A 30 -21.33 -7.41 -8.28
N LEU A 31 -22.00 -8.03 -7.31
CA LEU A 31 -23.28 -8.73 -7.51
C LEU A 31 -24.49 -7.81 -7.35
N HIS A 32 -24.31 -6.57 -6.89
CA HIS A 32 -25.42 -5.68 -6.64
C HIS A 32 -26.05 -5.21 -7.97
N PRO A 33 -27.37 -5.27 -8.15
CA PRO A 33 -28.03 -5.01 -9.44
C PRO A 33 -27.87 -3.56 -9.93
N LYS A 34 -27.49 -2.63 -9.05
CA LYS A 34 -27.22 -1.23 -9.40
C LYS A 34 -25.73 -0.94 -9.64
N ILE A 35 -24.87 -1.95 -9.70
CA ILE A 35 -23.47 -1.68 -9.97
C ILE A 35 -23.30 -1.15 -11.39
N ASN A 36 -22.45 -0.13 -11.54
CA ASN A 36 -22.06 0.43 -12.82
C ASN A 36 -20.57 0.15 -13.02
N GLY A 37 -20.23 -0.70 -13.99
CA GLY A 37 -18.85 -1.09 -14.29
C GLY A 37 -17.98 0.06 -14.81
N GLU A 38 -18.56 1.01 -15.55
CA GLU A 38 -17.86 2.21 -16.02
C GLU A 38 -17.45 3.08 -14.83
N THR A 39 -18.40 3.38 -13.93
CA THR A 39 -18.11 4.16 -12.73
C THR A 39 -17.08 3.47 -11.84
N LEU A 40 -17.25 2.15 -11.60
CA LEU A 40 -16.33 1.36 -10.80
C LEU A 40 -14.90 1.40 -11.34
N GLY A 41 -14.76 1.15 -12.65
CA GLY A 41 -13.48 1.18 -13.35
C GLY A 41 -12.85 2.57 -13.32
N ALA A 42 -13.64 3.62 -13.57
CA ALA A 42 -13.18 5.00 -13.51
C ALA A 42 -12.69 5.36 -12.11
N THR A 43 -13.43 5.03 -11.04
CA THR A 43 -13.06 5.37 -9.66
C THR A 43 -11.81 4.63 -9.20
N THR A 44 -11.72 3.32 -9.42
CA THR A 44 -10.53 2.56 -9.00
C THR A 44 -9.29 2.95 -9.81
N PHE A 45 -9.47 3.40 -11.07
CA PHE A 45 -8.37 3.89 -11.89
C PHE A 45 -7.86 5.25 -11.41
N GLN A 46 -8.76 6.16 -11.01
CA GLN A 46 -8.35 7.42 -10.37
C GLN A 46 -7.55 7.16 -9.09
N ASP A 47 -8.04 6.25 -8.24
CA ASP A 47 -7.33 5.82 -7.04
C ASP A 47 -5.95 5.21 -7.35
N PHE A 48 -5.83 4.44 -8.45
CA PHE A 48 -4.53 3.96 -8.93
C PHE A 48 -3.58 5.09 -9.32
N LEU A 49 -4.06 6.13 -10.00
CA LEU A 49 -3.24 7.28 -10.36
C LEU A 49 -2.78 8.06 -9.13
N THR A 50 -3.67 8.33 -8.18
CA THR A 50 -3.32 8.97 -6.90
C THR A 50 -2.27 8.14 -6.14
N PHE A 51 -2.44 6.81 -6.07
CA PHE A 51 -1.43 5.95 -5.45
C PHE A 51 -0.09 6.01 -6.19
N CYS A 52 -0.08 6.08 -7.53
CA CYS A 52 1.15 6.25 -8.28
C CYS A 52 1.85 7.57 -7.97
N GLU A 53 1.10 8.67 -7.83
CA GLU A 53 1.65 9.98 -7.44
C GLU A 53 2.31 9.95 -6.06
N GLU A 54 1.74 9.23 -5.09
CA GLU A 54 2.37 9.02 -3.78
C GLU A 54 3.65 8.19 -3.89
N VAL A 55 3.65 7.13 -4.72
CA VAL A 55 4.84 6.30 -4.95
C VAL A 55 5.98 7.09 -5.60
N GLU A 56 5.69 8.05 -6.46
CA GLU A 56 6.70 8.93 -7.06
C GLU A 56 7.46 9.78 -6.04
N ASN A 57 6.91 9.96 -4.82
CA ASN A 57 7.51 10.72 -3.73
C ASN A 57 8.19 9.82 -2.68
N LEU A 58 8.46 8.54 -2.98
CA LEU A 58 9.08 7.59 -2.05
C LEU A 58 10.61 7.65 -1.97
N GLU A 59 11.27 8.67 -2.52
CA GLU A 59 12.71 8.87 -2.29
C GLU A 59 12.98 9.02 -0.79
N ASN A 60 13.86 8.19 -0.24
CA ASN A 60 14.08 8.03 1.22
C ASN A 60 12.81 7.74 2.04
N GLY A 61 11.72 7.37 1.38
CA GLY A 61 10.42 7.06 1.98
C GLY A 61 10.28 5.58 2.33
N VAL A 62 9.11 5.23 2.88
CA VAL A 62 8.78 3.86 3.27
C VAL A 62 7.50 3.42 2.59
N TYR A 63 7.53 2.29 1.91
CA TYR A 63 6.34 1.56 1.49
C TYR A 63 6.15 0.33 2.38
N TRP A 64 4.96 0.17 2.96
CA TRP A 64 4.63 -0.96 3.82
C TRP A 64 3.41 -1.70 3.28
N ASN A 65 3.63 -2.91 2.76
CA ASN A 65 2.60 -3.87 2.42
C ASN A 65 2.17 -4.65 3.67
N LEU A 66 0.92 -4.50 4.08
CA LEU A 66 0.35 -5.17 5.26
C LEU A 66 -0.74 -6.15 4.84
N GLY A 67 -0.45 -7.46 4.89
CA GLY A 67 -1.43 -8.53 4.69
C GLY A 67 -2.01 -8.69 3.29
N SER A 68 -1.44 -8.03 2.27
CA SER A 68 -1.89 -8.18 0.88
C SER A 68 -0.99 -9.12 0.10
N ALA A 69 -1.50 -10.31 -0.23
CA ALA A 69 -0.76 -11.32 -0.99
C ALA A 69 -0.78 -11.09 -2.52
N VAL A 70 -1.70 -10.25 -3.03
CA VAL A 70 -1.94 -10.10 -4.49
C VAL A 70 -2.12 -8.65 -4.93
N ILE A 71 -3.18 -7.98 -4.49
CA ILE A 71 -3.62 -6.71 -5.08
C ILE A 71 -2.57 -5.62 -4.90
N MET A 72 -2.14 -5.35 -3.67
CA MET A 72 -1.15 -4.30 -3.41
C MET A 72 0.23 -4.61 -3.98
N PRO A 73 0.78 -5.84 -3.89
CA PRO A 73 2.03 -6.18 -4.58
C PRO A 73 2.02 -5.91 -6.08
N GLU A 74 0.92 -6.22 -6.78
CA GLU A 74 0.82 -5.96 -8.22
C GLU A 74 0.66 -4.47 -8.54
N ILE A 75 -0.10 -3.73 -7.74
CA ILE A 75 -0.30 -2.29 -7.92
C ILE A 75 1.00 -1.52 -7.64
N PHE A 76 1.67 -1.83 -6.53
CA PHE A 76 2.93 -1.20 -6.15
C PHE A 76 4.02 -1.39 -7.21
N LEU A 77 4.17 -2.61 -7.74
CA LEU A 77 5.14 -2.89 -8.80
C LEU A 77 4.90 -2.02 -10.06
N LYS A 78 3.64 -1.72 -10.37
CA LYS A 78 3.25 -0.92 -11.54
C LYS A 78 3.47 0.57 -11.28
N ALA A 79 3.17 1.03 -10.07
CA ALA A 79 3.46 2.39 -9.63
C ALA A 79 4.98 2.69 -9.62
N VAL A 80 5.81 1.74 -9.15
CA VAL A 80 7.27 1.84 -9.20
C VAL A 80 7.77 1.88 -10.64
N SER A 81 7.23 1.02 -11.50
CA SER A 81 7.56 1.03 -12.94
C SER A 81 7.21 2.38 -13.59
N ARG A 82 6.04 2.96 -13.26
CA ARG A 82 5.65 4.29 -13.72
C ARG A 82 6.61 5.37 -13.23
N SER A 83 6.98 5.33 -11.95
CA SER A 83 7.91 6.29 -11.35
C SER A 83 9.25 6.32 -12.09
N HIS A 84 9.83 5.15 -12.36
CA HIS A 84 11.07 5.02 -13.13
C HIS A 84 10.92 5.54 -14.57
N ASN A 85 9.81 5.20 -15.25
CA ASN A 85 9.55 5.66 -16.62
C ASN A 85 9.38 7.19 -16.71
N LEU A 86 8.95 7.84 -15.62
CA LEU A 86 8.85 9.30 -15.52
C LEU A 86 10.14 9.97 -15.01
N GLY A 87 11.21 9.20 -14.78
CA GLY A 87 12.50 9.70 -14.30
C GLY A 87 12.50 10.14 -12.83
N LYS A 88 11.53 9.69 -12.03
CA LYS A 88 11.47 9.97 -10.60
C LYS A 88 12.49 9.11 -9.84
N SER A 89 13.19 9.71 -8.89
CA SER A 89 14.13 9.01 -8.02
C SER A 89 13.36 8.26 -6.94
N LEU A 90 13.72 7.00 -6.72
CA LEU A 90 13.27 6.19 -5.58
C LEU A 90 14.48 5.77 -4.71
N LEU A 91 15.58 6.51 -4.80
CA LEU A 91 16.80 6.21 -4.08
C LEU A 91 16.56 6.29 -2.57
N GLY A 92 17.15 5.36 -1.83
CA GLY A 92 17.01 5.27 -0.39
C GLY A 92 15.65 4.77 0.10
N MET A 93 14.72 4.38 -0.80
CA MET A 93 13.42 3.87 -0.34
C MET A 93 13.59 2.60 0.51
N THR A 94 12.70 2.43 1.47
CA THR A 94 12.56 1.19 2.23
C THR A 94 11.24 0.54 1.88
N THR A 95 11.26 -0.74 1.52
CA THR A 95 10.05 -1.54 1.32
C THR A 95 9.92 -2.58 2.42
N LEU A 96 8.72 -2.76 2.93
CA LEU A 96 8.40 -3.74 3.96
C LEU A 96 7.19 -4.55 3.52
N ASP A 97 7.32 -5.86 3.59
CA ASP A 97 6.19 -6.78 3.54
C ASP A 97 5.97 -7.41 4.93
N MET A 98 4.73 -7.36 5.42
CA MET A 98 4.36 -7.96 6.70
C MET A 98 3.10 -8.82 6.56
N ASP A 99 3.25 -10.11 6.81
CA ASP A 99 2.15 -11.08 6.74
C ASP A 99 2.36 -12.24 7.72
N MET A 100 1.31 -12.99 8.01
CA MET A 100 1.37 -14.18 8.87
C MET A 100 2.14 -15.32 8.19
N ILE A 101 2.19 -15.31 6.85
CA ILE A 101 2.83 -16.33 6.01
C ILE A 101 3.67 -15.64 4.94
N ALA A 102 4.85 -16.17 4.68
CA ALA A 102 5.71 -15.74 3.59
C ALA A 102 5.11 -16.12 2.22
N HIS A 103 4.67 -15.13 1.45
CA HIS A 103 4.15 -15.33 0.10
C HIS A 103 5.19 -14.95 -0.96
N TYR A 104 5.31 -15.76 -2.03
CA TYR A 104 6.30 -15.51 -3.08
C TYR A 104 6.13 -14.15 -3.76
N ARG A 105 4.87 -13.71 -3.95
CA ARG A 105 4.55 -12.51 -4.72
C ARG A 105 4.93 -11.24 -3.95
N PRO A 106 4.52 -11.01 -2.69
CA PRO A 106 5.02 -9.89 -1.91
C PRO A 106 6.55 -9.89 -1.76
N ILE A 107 7.17 -11.04 -1.48
CA ILE A 107 8.64 -11.15 -1.43
C ILE A 107 9.27 -10.68 -2.74
N THR A 108 8.70 -11.05 -3.88
CA THR A 108 9.26 -10.66 -5.18
C THR A 108 8.94 -9.23 -5.58
N ASN A 109 7.67 -8.83 -5.46
CA ASN A 109 7.11 -7.61 -6.05
C ASN A 109 7.05 -6.42 -5.07
N VAL A 110 7.33 -6.64 -3.79
CA VAL A 110 7.46 -5.58 -2.77
C VAL A 110 8.89 -5.54 -2.25
N VAL A 111 9.42 -6.69 -1.81
CA VAL A 111 10.69 -6.74 -1.08
C VAL A 111 11.88 -6.74 -2.02
N ASN A 112 11.92 -7.60 -3.03
CA ASN A 112 13.14 -7.80 -3.81
C ASN A 112 13.25 -6.87 -5.02
N ARG A 113 12.27 -6.90 -5.94
CA ARG A 113 12.38 -6.18 -7.22
C ARG A 113 12.36 -4.65 -7.05
N PRO A 114 11.43 -4.06 -6.29
CA PRO A 114 11.34 -2.60 -6.21
C PRO A 114 12.58 -1.97 -5.58
N SER A 115 13.14 -2.58 -4.53
CA SER A 115 14.28 -2.00 -3.82
C SER A 115 15.64 -2.36 -4.45
N LEU A 116 15.68 -3.20 -5.49
CA LEU A 116 16.93 -3.69 -6.07
C LEU A 116 17.77 -2.53 -6.64
N GLY A 117 18.93 -2.29 -6.04
CA GLY A 117 19.86 -1.24 -6.49
C GLY A 117 19.43 0.19 -6.13
N VAL A 118 18.25 0.38 -5.52
CA VAL A 118 17.73 1.70 -5.13
C VAL A 118 17.53 1.84 -3.61
N GLY A 119 17.35 0.76 -2.88
CA GLY A 119 16.93 0.82 -1.48
C GLY A 119 17.08 -0.49 -0.72
N LYS A 120 16.31 -0.65 0.36
CA LYS A 120 16.30 -1.87 1.19
C LYS A 120 14.90 -2.46 1.28
N GLY A 121 14.82 -3.78 1.11
CA GLY A 121 13.58 -4.54 1.28
C GLY A 121 13.65 -5.40 2.54
N PHE A 122 12.55 -5.44 3.29
CA PHE A 122 12.37 -6.28 4.48
C PHE A 122 11.11 -7.13 4.36
N HIS A 123 11.16 -8.34 4.89
CA HIS A 123 9.99 -9.19 5.12
C HIS A 123 9.93 -9.54 6.60
N ILE A 124 8.76 -9.36 7.21
CA ILE A 124 8.54 -9.72 8.62
C ILE A 124 7.33 -10.65 8.70
N THR A 125 7.56 -11.86 9.19
CA THR A 125 6.49 -12.84 9.40
C THR A 125 5.94 -12.75 10.81
N GLY A 126 4.63 -12.59 10.95
CA GLY A 126 3.96 -12.59 12.25
C GLY A 126 2.49 -12.19 12.20
N HIS A 127 1.79 -12.49 13.30
CA HIS A 127 0.40 -12.13 13.52
C HIS A 127 0.22 -10.61 13.58
N HIS A 128 -0.63 -10.04 12.70
CA HIS A 128 -0.82 -8.59 12.60
C HIS A 128 -1.32 -7.97 13.90
N GLU A 129 -2.16 -8.69 14.64
CA GLU A 129 -2.68 -8.29 15.94
C GLU A 129 -1.59 -8.07 17.01
N ILE A 130 -0.41 -8.66 16.81
CA ILE A 130 0.76 -8.49 17.68
C ILE A 130 1.76 -7.52 17.03
N MET A 131 2.07 -7.74 15.76
CA MET A 131 3.14 -7.02 15.06
C MET A 131 2.81 -5.54 14.81
N VAL A 132 1.57 -5.22 14.45
CA VAL A 132 1.18 -3.82 14.16
C VAL A 132 1.23 -2.96 15.43
N PRO A 133 0.63 -3.37 16.57
CA PRO A 133 0.74 -2.60 17.82
C PRO A 133 2.17 -2.49 18.34
N LEU A 134 2.98 -3.54 18.22
CA LEU A 134 4.38 -3.51 18.63
C LEU A 134 5.19 -2.51 17.82
N LEU A 135 5.07 -2.55 16.49
CA LEU A 135 5.81 -1.63 15.62
C LEU A 135 5.35 -0.19 15.81
N ALA A 136 4.04 0.03 15.94
CA ALA A 136 3.49 1.35 16.25
C ALA A 136 4.04 1.88 17.59
N SER A 137 4.09 1.05 18.63
CA SER A 137 4.63 1.42 19.94
C SER A 137 6.12 1.74 19.89
N ALA A 138 6.91 0.91 19.20
CA ALA A 138 8.35 1.11 19.02
C ALA A 138 8.63 2.42 18.26
N PHE A 139 7.83 2.72 17.23
CA PHE A 139 7.96 3.97 16.47
C PHE A 139 7.63 5.19 17.35
N LEU A 140 6.52 5.15 18.09
CA LEU A 140 6.14 6.23 19.02
C LEU A 140 7.20 6.46 20.11
N GLU A 141 7.80 5.40 20.64
CA GLU A 141 8.90 5.52 21.60
C GLU A 141 10.14 6.15 20.97
N SER A 142 10.47 5.79 19.72
CA SER A 142 11.64 6.35 19.02
C SER A 142 11.51 7.85 18.71
N LEU A 143 10.30 8.36 18.55
CA LEU A 143 10.03 9.80 18.32
C LEU A 143 10.14 10.64 19.59
N ASN A 144 10.06 10.02 20.77
CA ASN A 144 10.16 10.68 22.07
C ASN A 144 11.59 10.70 22.64
N LYS A 145 12.58 10.20 21.88
CA LYS A 145 14.00 10.25 22.20
C LYS A 145 14.65 11.45 21.50
#